data_AF-A0A959TKH9-F1
#
_entry.id   AF-A0A959TKH9-F1
#
_cell.length_a   1.000
_cell.length_b   1.000
_cell.length_c   1.000
_cell.angle_alpha   90.00
_cell.angle_beta   90.00
_cell.angle_gamma   90.00
#
_symmetry.space_group_name_H-M   'P 1'
#
loop_
_entity.id
_entity.type
_entity.pdbx_description
1 polymer ?
#
loop_
_entity_poly.entity_id
_entity_poly.type
_entity_poly.pdbx_seq_one_letter_code
_entity_poly.pdbx_strand_id
1 'polypeptide(L)'
;EMALYKHKKELEVLKERDLLYSLAENKENASDIMFVKSNSRLVKLRLGDIYFIEALKDYVVINTLNTRYTVHSTMKDIEAKLPDNEFLRVHRSFIVRLDKIVAIEQPNLILENDKKIIPIGGSYREELARRLNLV
;
A
#
# COMPACT_ATOMS: atom_id res chain seq x y z
N GLU A 1 17.69 28.56 -18.21
CA GLU A 1 18.33 27.77 -17.14
C GLU A 1 17.39 26.79 -16.41
N MET A 2 16.22 27.20 -15.89
CA MET A 2 15.28 26.31 -15.18
C MET A 2 14.79 25.08 -15.97
N ALA A 3 14.56 25.21 -17.28
CA ALA A 3 14.07 24.11 -18.12
C ALA A 3 15.09 22.96 -18.25
N LEU A 4 16.37 23.29 -18.38
CA LEU A 4 17.47 22.31 -18.46
C LEU A 4 17.68 21.59 -17.14
N TYR A 5 17.54 22.29 -16.02
CA TYR A 5 17.61 21.71 -14.67
C TYR A 5 16.47 20.71 -14.41
N LYS A 6 15.24 21.06 -14.80
CA LYS A 6 14.07 20.18 -14.68
C LYS A 6 14.24 18.91 -15.51
N HIS A 7 14.69 19.04 -16.75
CA HIS A 7 14.93 17.92 -17.66
C HIS A 7 16.03 16.98 -17.14
N LYS A 8 17.14 17.53 -16.63
CA LYS A 8 18.23 16.72 -16.06
C LYS A 8 17.78 15.91 -14.84
N LYS A 9 16.99 16.52 -13.96
CA LYS A 9 16.42 15.85 -12.77
C LYS A 9 15.42 14.76 -13.15
N GLU A 10 14.64 14.97 -14.20
CA GLU A 10 13.69 13.99 -14.73
C GLU A 10 14.43 12.76 -15.31
N LEU A 11 15.52 12.97 -16.04
CA LEU A 11 16.39 11.90 -16.55
C LEU A 11 17.09 11.10 -15.44
N GLU A 12 17.48 11.77 -14.35
CA GLU A 12 18.08 11.12 -13.19
C GLU A 12 17.08 10.21 -12.46
N VAL A 13 15.84 10.68 -12.29
CA VAL A 13 14.73 9.87 -11.74
C VAL A 13 14.40 8.67 -12.64
N LEU A 14 14.41 8.85 -13.96
CA LEU A 14 14.20 7.76 -14.93
C LEU A 14 15.31 6.70 -14.83
N LYS A 15 16.57 7.12 -14.71
CA LYS A 15 17.71 6.20 -14.53
C LYS A 15 17.66 5.45 -13.21
N GLU A 16 17.31 6.14 -12.11
CA GLU A 16 17.15 5.51 -10.80
C GLU A 16 16.01 4.47 -10.83
N ARG A 17 14.88 4.82 -11.47
CA ARG A 17 13.75 3.92 -11.68
C ARG A 17 14.17 2.67 -12.48
N ASP A 18 14.82 2.85 -13.63
CA ASP A 18 15.22 1.74 -14.50
C ASP A 18 16.31 0.86 -13.86
N LEU A 19 17.21 1.46 -13.08
CA LEU A 19 18.18 0.72 -12.25
C LEU A 19 17.47 -0.13 -11.18
N LEU A 20 16.42 0.39 -10.54
CA LEU A 20 15.67 -0.37 -9.54
C LEU A 20 14.83 -1.49 -10.16
N TYR A 21 14.26 -1.27 -11.36
CA TYR A 21 13.57 -2.32 -12.11
C TYR A 21 14.53 -3.45 -12.52
N SER A 22 15.71 -3.12 -13.03
CA SER A 22 16.71 -4.14 -13.40
C SER A 22 17.26 -4.90 -12.18
N LEU A 23 17.39 -4.25 -11.02
CA LEU A 23 17.74 -4.93 -9.76
C LEU A 23 16.61 -5.86 -9.27
N ALA A 24 15.34 -5.49 -9.51
CA ALA A 24 14.18 -6.29 -9.17
C ALA A 24 13.96 -7.50 -10.09
N GLU A 25 14.47 -7.49 -11.32
CA GLU A 25 14.43 -8.63 -12.25
C GLU A 25 15.32 -9.82 -11.82
N ASN A 26 16.15 -9.66 -10.78
CA ASN A 26 16.81 -10.79 -10.12
C ASN A 26 15.80 -11.61 -9.29
N LYS A 27 14.96 -12.39 -9.97
CA LYS A 27 14.34 -13.67 -9.54
C LYS A 27 13.77 -13.76 -8.11
N GLU A 28 13.12 -12.72 -7.62
CA GLU A 28 12.01 -12.86 -6.66
C GLU A 28 10.75 -12.37 -7.37
N ASN A 29 9.62 -13.06 -7.18
CA ASN A 29 8.36 -12.80 -7.88
C ASN A 29 8.06 -11.29 -7.93
N ALA A 30 8.25 -10.65 -9.09
CA ALA A 30 8.08 -9.21 -9.26
C ALA A 30 6.66 -8.73 -8.87
N SER A 31 5.70 -9.65 -8.81
CA SER A 31 4.34 -9.46 -8.31
C SER A 31 4.22 -9.23 -6.80
N ASP A 32 5.26 -9.52 -6.01
CA ASP A 32 5.23 -9.44 -4.52
C ASP A 32 5.92 -8.19 -3.98
N ILE A 33 6.35 -7.27 -4.85
CA ILE A 33 7.11 -6.08 -4.45
C ILE A 33 6.49 -4.79 -4.96
N MET A 34 6.53 -3.75 -4.14
CA MET A 34 6.10 -2.40 -4.46
C MET A 34 7.21 -1.41 -4.15
N PHE A 35 7.53 -0.56 -5.11
CA PHE A 35 8.43 0.55 -4.90
C PHE A 35 7.65 1.83 -4.57
N VAL A 36 8.01 2.48 -3.46
CA VAL A 36 7.36 3.71 -3.02
C VAL A 36 8.35 4.82 -2.77
N LYS A 37 7.96 6.05 -3.10
CA LYS A 37 8.77 7.23 -2.80
C LYS A 37 8.41 7.74 -1.41
N SER A 38 9.33 7.62 -0.46
CA SER A 38 9.18 8.11 0.91
C SER A 38 10.44 8.86 1.33
N ASN A 39 10.29 10.04 1.95
CA ASN A 39 11.40 10.89 2.39
C ASN A 39 12.48 11.13 1.31
N SER A 40 12.05 11.44 0.08
CA SER A 40 12.91 11.64 -1.10
C SER A 40 13.76 10.43 -1.50
N ARG A 41 13.40 9.23 -1.05
CA ARG A 41 14.07 7.97 -1.41
C ARG A 41 13.06 6.99 -1.99
N LEU A 42 13.54 6.15 -2.90
CA LEU A 42 12.80 5.00 -3.39
C LEU A 42 13.02 3.81 -2.44
N VAL A 43 11.92 3.28 -1.90
CA VAL A 43 11.94 2.19 -0.93
C VAL A 43 11.25 0.98 -1.55
N LYS A 44 11.95 -0.16 -1.59
CA LYS A 44 11.37 -1.47 -1.93
C LYS A 44 10.58 -1.99 -0.73
N LEU A 45 9.31 -2.32 -0.93
CA LEU A 45 8.44 -2.97 0.04
C LEU A 45 8.02 -4.33 -0.51
N ARG A 46 7.99 -5.35 0.35
CA ARG A 46 7.25 -6.58 0.04
C ARG A 46 5.78 -6.38 0.39
N LEU A 47 4.89 -6.82 -0.49
CA LEU A 47 3.45 -6.70 -0.27
C LEU A 47 2.99 -7.51 0.94
N GLY A 48 3.59 -8.69 1.16
CA GLY A 48 3.37 -9.52 2.36
C GLY A 48 3.69 -8.84 3.69
N ASP A 49 4.56 -7.82 3.70
CA ASP A 49 4.94 -7.10 4.92
C ASP A 49 3.95 -5.97 5.28
N ILE A 50 3.00 -5.64 4.37
CA ILE A 50 2.03 -4.56 4.55
C ILE A 50 0.80 -5.09 5.30
N TYR A 51 0.40 -4.41 6.37
CA TYR A 51 -0.79 -4.75 7.16
C TYR A 51 -2.01 -3.96 6.69
N PHE A 52 -1.83 -2.65 6.60
CA PHE A 52 -2.88 -1.75 6.17
C PHE A 52 -2.27 -0.45 5.64
N ILE A 53 -3.09 0.28 4.92
CA ILE A 53 -2.78 1.59 4.37
C ILE A 53 -3.87 2.54 4.83
N GLU A 54 -3.46 3.70 5.32
CA GLU A 54 -4.37 4.72 5.81
C GLU A 54 -4.17 6.06 5.10
N ALA A 55 -5.26 6.79 4.89
CA ALA A 55 -5.22 8.13 4.33
C ALA A 55 -4.71 9.16 5.36
N LEU A 56 -3.83 10.07 4.92
CA LEU A 56 -3.30 11.18 5.73
C LEU A 56 -3.22 12.46 4.87
N LYS A 57 -4.28 13.27 4.87
CA LYS A 57 -4.40 14.46 3.99
C LYS A 57 -4.13 14.08 2.52
N ASP A 58 -3.12 14.69 1.89
CA ASP A 58 -2.69 14.43 0.51
C ASP A 58 -1.70 13.26 0.38
N TYR A 59 -1.51 12.54 1.48
CA TYR A 59 -0.61 11.40 1.57
C TYR A 59 -1.39 10.13 1.95
N VAL A 60 -0.74 9.00 1.73
CA VAL A 60 -1.09 7.72 2.33
C VAL A 60 0.04 7.25 3.22
N VAL A 61 -0.31 6.51 4.27
CA VAL A 61 0.67 5.87 5.16
C VAL A 61 0.52 4.37 5.02
N ILE A 62 1.57 3.73 4.50
CA ILE A 62 1.68 2.29 4.38
C ILE A 62 2.26 1.75 5.69
N ASN A 63 1.50 0.94 6.40
CA ASN A 63 1.86 0.41 7.71
C ASN A 63 2.33 -1.04 7.58
N THR A 64 3.61 -1.28 7.85
CA THR A 64 4.21 -2.63 8.00
C THR A 64 4.36 -2.98 9.48
N LEU A 65 4.84 -4.19 9.81
CA LEU A 65 5.03 -4.64 11.20
C LEU A 65 5.76 -3.58 12.06
N ASN A 66 6.93 -3.12 11.62
CA ASN A 66 7.82 -2.27 12.43
C ASN A 66 7.93 -0.83 11.93
N THR A 67 7.43 -0.52 10.73
CA THR A 67 7.73 0.75 10.06
C THR A 67 6.52 1.29 9.30
N ARG A 68 6.47 2.61 9.15
CA ARG A 68 5.45 3.33 8.39
C ARG A 68 6.11 4.11 7.27
N TYR A 69 5.50 4.09 6.09
CA TYR A 69 5.99 4.80 4.92
C TYR A 69 4.94 5.81 4.47
N THR A 70 5.26 7.09 4.58
CA THR A 70 4.39 8.18 4.09
C THR A 70 4.72 8.42 2.62
N VAL A 71 3.69 8.34 1.77
CA VAL A 71 3.81 8.43 0.31
C VAL A 71 2.80 9.46 -0.20
N HIS A 72 3.26 10.39 -1.04
CA HIS A 72 2.38 11.38 -1.68
C HIS A 72 1.60 10.71 -2.81
N SER A 73 0.37 10.27 -2.52
CA SER A 73 -0.50 9.54 -3.43
C SER A 73 -1.93 9.53 -2.89
N THR A 74 -2.90 9.19 -3.74
CA THR A 74 -4.29 9.01 -3.30
C THR A 74 -4.56 7.55 -2.93
N MET A 75 -5.59 7.32 -2.11
CA MET A 75 -6.03 5.95 -1.81
C MET A 75 -6.37 5.15 -3.08
N LYS A 76 -6.96 5.81 -4.10
CA LYS A 76 -7.34 5.17 -5.37
C LYS A 76 -6.12 4.74 -6.18
N ASP A 77 -5.09 5.58 -6.25
CA ASP A 77 -3.87 5.27 -6.99
C ASP A 77 -3.06 4.16 -6.33
N ILE A 78 -3.12 4.07 -5.00
CA ILE A 78 -2.51 2.98 -4.24
C ILE A 78 -3.29 1.68 -4.44
N GLU A 79 -4.62 1.73 -4.29
CA GLU A 79 -5.52 0.59 -4.50
C GLU A 79 -5.29 -0.07 -5.86
N ALA A 80 -5.19 0.72 -6.93
CA ALA A 80 -4.93 0.22 -8.29
C ALA A 80 -3.57 -0.48 -8.49
N LYS A 81 -2.63 -0.38 -7.54
CA LYS A 81 -1.31 -1.02 -7.59
C LYS A 81 -1.22 -2.27 -6.72
N LEU A 82 -2.26 -2.58 -5.95
CA LEU A 82 -2.29 -3.71 -5.05
C LEU A 82 -3.02 -4.89 -5.70
N PRO A 83 -2.59 -6.13 -5.44
CA PRO A 83 -3.34 -7.31 -5.87
C PRO A 83 -4.68 -7.37 -5.16
N ASP A 84 -5.77 -7.31 -5.93
CA ASP A 84 -7.15 -7.34 -5.41
C ASP A 84 -7.44 -8.59 -4.56
N ASN A 85 -6.79 -9.71 -4.84
CA ASN A 85 -6.94 -10.95 -4.09
C ASN A 85 -6.31 -10.91 -2.68
N GLU A 86 -5.42 -9.96 -2.42
CA GLU A 86 -4.69 -9.84 -1.15
C GLU A 86 -5.10 -8.61 -0.35
N PHE A 87 -5.51 -7.54 -1.03
CA PHE A 87 -5.89 -6.28 -0.40
C PHE A 87 -7.33 -5.93 -0.69
N LEU A 88 -7.98 -5.32 0.30
CA LEU A 88 -9.33 -4.82 0.17
C LEU A 88 -9.48 -3.46 0.83
N ARG A 89 -10.14 -2.53 0.13
CA ARG A 89 -10.59 -1.29 0.73
C ARG A 89 -11.84 -1.54 1.57
N VAL A 90 -11.76 -1.20 2.85
CA VAL A 90 -12.80 -1.46 3.86
C VAL A 90 -13.39 -0.18 4.44
N HIS A 91 -12.78 0.96 4.14
CA HIS A 91 -13.24 2.29 4.52
C HIS A 91 -12.72 3.32 3.51
N ARG A 92 -13.34 4.52 3.46
CA ARG A 92 -12.84 5.62 2.60
C ARG A 92 -11.37 5.98 2.88
N SER A 93 -10.90 5.71 4.09
CA SER A 93 -9.54 6.01 4.56
C SER A 93 -8.68 4.77 4.83
N PHE A 94 -9.16 3.55 4.58
CA PHE A 94 -8.41 2.33 4.91
C PHE A 94 -8.49 1.25 3.82
N ILE A 95 -7.31 0.73 3.46
CA ILE A 95 -7.13 -0.51 2.72
C ILE A 95 -6.40 -1.47 3.66
N VAL A 96 -6.81 -2.74 3.69
CA VAL A 96 -6.23 -3.77 4.55
C VAL A 96 -5.76 -4.95 3.74
N ARG A 97 -4.73 -5.65 4.22
CA ARG A 97 -4.33 -6.95 3.70
C ARG A 97 -5.21 -8.01 4.37
N LEU A 98 -5.84 -8.87 3.56
CA LEU A 98 -6.89 -9.78 4.01
C LEU A 98 -6.36 -10.86 4.97
N ASP A 99 -5.17 -11.39 4.71
CA ASP A 99 -4.50 -12.40 5.55
C ASP A 99 -4.04 -11.86 6.91
N LYS A 100 -4.10 -10.53 7.14
CA LYS A 100 -3.74 -9.86 8.39
C LYS A 100 -4.95 -9.58 9.30
N ILE A 101 -6.16 -9.91 8.87
CA ILE A 101 -7.38 -9.74 9.67
C ILE A 101 -7.51 -10.93 10.62
N VAL A 102 -7.60 -10.68 11.93
CA VAL A 102 -7.73 -11.74 12.95
C VAL A 102 -9.13 -11.82 13.54
N ALA A 103 -9.88 -10.72 13.57
CA ALA A 103 -11.24 -10.70 14.07
C ALA A 103 -12.05 -9.57 13.43
N ILE A 104 -13.38 -9.75 13.43
CA ILE A 104 -14.34 -8.73 13.03
C ILE A 104 -15.31 -8.55 14.17
N GLU A 105 -15.23 -7.39 14.81
CA GLU A 105 -16.10 -6.95 15.89
C GLU A 105 -16.88 -5.75 15.39
N GLN A 106 -18.04 -5.98 14.80
CA GLN A 106 -18.78 -4.92 14.13
C GLN A 106 -18.98 -3.71 15.06
N PRO A 107 -18.67 -2.48 14.60
CA PRO A 107 -18.45 -2.10 13.19
C PRO A 107 -16.99 -2.15 12.70
N ASN A 108 -16.09 -2.81 13.42
CA ASN A 108 -14.65 -2.78 13.19
C ASN A 108 -14.06 -4.13 12.78
N LEU A 109 -12.87 -4.08 12.20
CA LEU A 109 -11.96 -5.21 12.07
C LEU A 109 -10.74 -5.01 12.97
N ILE A 110 -10.14 -6.12 13.37
CA ILE A 110 -8.94 -6.20 14.18
C ILE A 110 -7.86 -6.89 13.35
N LEU A 111 -6.68 -6.26 13.30
CA LEU A 111 -5.51 -6.82 12.62
C LEU A 111 -4.62 -7.60 13.58
N GLU A 112 -3.84 -8.53 13.05
CA GLU A 112 -2.86 -9.29 13.83
C GLU A 112 -1.90 -8.36 14.61
N ASN A 113 -1.39 -8.87 15.73
CA ASN A 113 -0.50 -8.14 16.65
C ASN A 113 -1.14 -6.87 17.25
N ASP A 114 -2.47 -6.84 17.36
CA ASP A 114 -3.27 -5.70 17.87
C ASP A 114 -2.90 -4.37 17.22
N LYS A 115 -2.46 -4.44 15.95
CA LYS A 115 -1.80 -3.31 15.30
C LYS A 115 -2.72 -2.11 15.14
N LYS A 116 -4.00 -2.38 14.83
CA LYS A 116 -5.03 -1.37 14.65
C LYS A 116 -6.44 -1.95 14.68
N ILE A 117 -7.36 -1.18 15.25
CA ILE A 117 -8.80 -1.33 15.07
C ILE A 117 -9.20 -0.46 13.88
N ILE A 118 -9.73 -1.07 12.80
CA ILE A 118 -10.09 -0.37 11.58
C ILE A 118 -11.62 -0.38 11.41
N PRO A 119 -12.26 0.79 11.26
CA PRO A 119 -13.70 0.86 11.04
C PRO A 119 -14.08 0.34 9.65
N ILE A 120 -15.21 -0.35 9.55
CA ILE A 120 -15.76 -0.83 8.28
C ILE A 120 -16.85 0.14 7.82
N GLY A 121 -16.60 0.82 6.70
CA GLY A 121 -17.57 1.73 6.10
C GLY A 121 -18.78 0.98 5.54
N GLY A 122 -19.98 1.54 5.68
CA GLY A 122 -21.23 0.88 5.27
C GLY A 122 -21.21 0.34 3.84
N SER A 123 -20.69 1.13 2.89
CA SER A 123 -20.57 0.77 1.48
C SER A 123 -19.57 -0.36 1.18
N TYR A 124 -18.72 -0.73 2.13
CA TYR A 124 -17.67 -1.74 1.96
C TYR A 124 -18.01 -3.08 2.62
N ARG A 125 -19.06 -3.13 3.43
CA ARG A 125 -19.43 -4.32 4.21
C ARG A 125 -19.75 -5.53 3.35
N GLU A 126 -20.48 -5.31 2.27
CA GLU A 126 -20.94 -6.39 1.40
C GLU A 126 -19.78 -7.05 0.65
N GLU A 127 -18.86 -6.25 0.11
CA GLU A 127 -17.65 -6.77 -0.55
C GLU A 127 -16.73 -7.47 0.46
N LEU A 128 -16.56 -6.91 1.65
CA LEU A 128 -15.79 -7.57 2.71
C LEU A 128 -16.40 -8.94 3.06
N ALA A 129 -17.70 -9.02 3.24
CA ALA A 129 -18.38 -10.29 3.52
C ALA A 129 -18.24 -11.31 2.39
N ARG A 130 -18.26 -10.88 1.12
CA ARG A 130 -18.01 -11.76 -0.04
C ARG A 130 -16.58 -12.29 -0.09
N ARG A 131 -15.61 -11.47 0.28
CA ARG A 131 -14.18 -11.83 0.26
C ARG A 131 -13.78 -12.76 1.39
N LEU A 132 -14.50 -12.70 2.50
CA LEU A 132 -14.31 -13.60 3.63
C LEU A 132 -15.07 -14.90 3.37
N ASN A 133 -14.38 -16.03 3.48
CA ASN A 133 -15.00 -17.34 3.39
C ASN A 133 -15.78 -17.66 4.68
N LEU A 134 -16.91 -16.98 4.87
CA LEU A 134 -17.80 -17.16 6.03
C LEU A 134 -18.49 -18.53 5.95
N VAL A 135 -18.48 -19.27 7.06
CA VAL A 135 -19.16 -20.57 7.25
C VAL A 135 -20.34 -20.44 8.19
#